data_AF-A0A2C9KS95-F1
#
_entry.id   AF-A0A2C9KS95-F1
#
_cell.length_a   1.000
_cell.length_b   1.000
_cell.length_c   1.000
_cell.angle_alpha   90.00
_cell.angle_beta   90.00
_cell.angle_gamma   90.00
#
_symmetry.space_group_name_H-M   'P 1'
#
loop_
_entity.id
_entity.type
_entity.pdbx_description
1 polymer ?
#
loop_
_entity_poly.entity_id
_entity_poly.type
_entity_poly.pdbx_seq_one_letter_code
_entity_poly.pdbx_strand_id
1 'polypeptide(L)'
;VYNEQVRDLLIPNGNLPIREDKNIGVIIAGLSLHKPKTADELLHMLQFGNKNRTQHPTDANAESSRSHAVFQVFVNQREKSANVSTEVKMAKMCLVDLAGSERANHTTNRGDRFREGANINRSLLALGNVINALADNKFKGHIPYRDSKLTRLLKDSLGGNCQTVMIAAVSPSSRSFEDTYNTLRYADRAKHIRADLKKNVMSVDLHIANYKKYVQELEKE
;
A
#
# COMPACT_ATOMS: atom_id res chain seq x y z
N VAL A 1 0.23 6.10 6.20
CA VAL A 1 1.54 5.74 6.78
C VAL A 1 2.35 7.01 6.94
N TYR A 2 2.75 7.33 8.15
CA TYR A 2 3.51 8.53 8.47
C TYR A 2 4.55 8.17 9.54
N ASN A 3 5.80 8.61 9.35
CA ASN A 3 6.89 8.35 10.30
C ASN A 3 7.02 6.85 10.69
N GLU A 4 6.92 5.95 9.71
CA GLU A 4 6.86 4.48 9.91
C GLU A 4 5.77 4.03 10.90
N GLN A 5 4.67 4.77 11.01
CA GLN A 5 3.45 4.39 11.72
C GLN A 5 2.29 4.22 10.75
N VAL A 6 1.49 3.17 10.96
CA VAL A 6 0.27 2.91 10.18
C VAL A 6 -0.90 3.37 11.03
N ARG A 7 -1.80 4.15 10.45
CA ARG A 7 -3.00 4.63 11.11
C ARG A 7 -4.18 4.40 10.19
N ASP A 8 -5.33 4.20 10.80
CA ASP A 8 -6.60 4.14 10.10
C ASP A 8 -7.17 5.56 9.99
N LEU A 9 -7.44 5.98 8.75
CA LEU A 9 -7.97 7.32 8.46
C LEU A 9 -9.49 7.43 8.63
N LEU A 10 -10.20 6.31 8.71
CA LEU A 10 -11.65 6.26 8.89
C LEU A 10 -12.04 6.10 10.36
N ILE A 11 -11.21 5.39 11.12
CA ILE A 11 -11.32 5.31 12.58
C ILE A 11 -9.95 5.65 13.16
N PRO A 12 -9.67 6.91 13.52
CA PRO A 12 -8.38 7.37 14.05
C PRO A 12 -8.01 6.67 15.35
N ASN A 13 -7.47 5.47 15.22
CA ASN A 13 -6.90 4.66 16.28
C ASN A 13 -5.38 4.81 16.21
N GLY A 14 -4.69 4.47 17.31
CA GLY A 14 -3.23 4.54 17.39
C GLY A 14 -2.50 3.71 16.32
N ASN A 15 -1.19 3.59 16.44
CA ASN A 15 -0.39 2.87 15.44
C ASN A 15 -0.81 1.39 15.31
N LEU A 16 -1.15 0.97 14.08
CA LEU A 16 -1.59 -0.38 13.74
C LEU A 16 -0.40 -1.27 13.31
N PRO A 17 -0.31 -2.52 13.79
CA PRO A 17 0.75 -3.43 13.39
C PRO A 17 0.45 -4.13 12.05
N ILE A 18 1.49 -4.26 11.21
CA ILE A 18 1.43 -5.04 9.96
C ILE A 18 1.86 -6.48 10.25
N ARG A 19 0.98 -7.43 9.94
CA ARG A 19 1.18 -8.87 10.02
C ARG A 19 1.26 -9.47 8.61
N GLU A 20 1.91 -10.62 8.49
CA GLU A 20 1.96 -11.40 7.25
C GLU A 20 1.43 -12.79 7.55
N ASP A 21 0.38 -13.18 6.84
CA ASP A 21 -0.19 -14.52 6.85
C ASP A 21 0.21 -15.25 5.56
N LYS A 22 0.48 -16.56 5.65
CA LYS A 22 0.94 -17.35 4.49
C LYS A 22 -0.14 -17.51 3.41
N ASN A 23 -1.41 -17.50 3.81
CA ASN A 23 -2.56 -17.75 2.93
C ASN A 23 -3.22 -16.44 2.47
N ILE A 24 -3.28 -15.44 3.34
CA ILE A 24 -4.00 -14.18 3.12
C ILE A 24 -3.06 -13.06 2.66
N GLY A 25 -1.76 -13.18 2.93
CA GLY A 25 -0.76 -12.17 2.61
C GLY A 25 -0.63 -11.10 3.70
N VAL A 26 -0.39 -9.86 3.30
CA VAL A 26 -0.13 -8.75 4.23
C VAL A 26 -1.44 -8.22 4.83
N ILE A 27 -1.55 -8.21 6.16
CA ILE A 27 -2.73 -7.78 6.91
C ILE A 27 -2.35 -6.66 7.88
N ILE A 28 -3.20 -5.64 8.01
CA ILE A 28 -3.08 -4.62 9.06
C ILE A 28 -4.04 -4.99 10.19
N ALA A 29 -3.51 -5.43 11.34
CA ALA A 29 -4.37 -5.84 12.45
C ALA A 29 -5.03 -4.62 13.10
N GLY A 30 -6.35 -4.67 13.26
CA GLY A 30 -7.15 -3.57 13.81
C GLY A 30 -7.53 -2.49 12.80
N LEU A 31 -7.23 -2.66 11.50
CA LEU A 31 -7.74 -1.78 10.45
C LEU A 31 -9.24 -1.97 10.29
N SER A 32 -10.00 -0.87 10.28
CA SER A 32 -11.45 -0.92 10.09
C SER A 32 -11.82 -1.34 8.66
N LEU A 33 -12.88 -2.14 8.56
CA LEU A 33 -13.45 -2.60 7.30
C LEU A 33 -14.89 -2.13 7.20
N HIS A 34 -15.20 -1.43 6.12
CA HIS A 34 -16.50 -0.82 5.89
C HIS A 34 -17.14 -1.39 4.62
N LYS A 35 -18.47 -1.43 4.60
CA LYS A 35 -19.25 -2.00 3.49
C LYS A 35 -20.18 -0.93 2.90
N PRO A 36 -19.64 0.03 2.11
CA PRO A 36 -20.46 1.03 1.46
C PRO A 36 -21.43 0.35 0.47
N LYS A 37 -22.66 0.85 0.40
CA LYS A 37 -23.72 0.33 -0.48
C LYS A 37 -23.78 1.08 -1.81
N THR A 38 -23.24 2.29 -1.87
CA THR A 38 -23.25 3.15 -3.06
C THR A 38 -21.86 3.70 -3.35
N ALA A 39 -21.66 4.17 -4.59
CA ALA A 39 -20.43 4.86 -4.97
C ALA A 39 -20.24 6.16 -4.18
N ASP A 40 -21.34 6.89 -3.90
CA ASP A 40 -21.30 8.13 -3.14
C ASP A 40 -20.86 7.92 -1.69
N GLU A 41 -21.33 6.85 -1.03
CA GLU A 41 -20.85 6.48 0.30
C GLU A 41 -19.34 6.22 0.28
N LEU A 42 -18.85 5.48 -0.73
CA LEU A 42 -17.42 5.20 -0.88
C LEU A 42 -16.59 6.48 -1.10
N LEU A 43 -17.08 7.41 -1.94
CA LEU A 43 -16.43 8.70 -2.18
C LEU A 43 -16.45 9.59 -0.93
N HIS A 44 -17.55 9.59 -0.17
CA HIS A 44 -17.64 10.32 1.09
C HIS A 44 -16.62 9.79 2.11
N MET A 45 -16.45 8.48 2.21
CA MET A 45 -15.43 7.86 3.08
C MET A 45 -14.01 8.25 2.64
N LEU A 46 -13.73 8.27 1.34
CA LEU A 46 -12.44 8.74 0.81
C LEU A 46 -12.16 10.20 1.21
N GLN A 47 -13.15 11.08 1.03
CA GLN A 47 -13.05 12.48 1.42
C GLN A 47 -12.85 12.65 2.94
N PHE A 48 -13.59 11.89 3.75
CA PHE A 48 -13.46 11.89 5.20
C PHE A 48 -12.05 11.46 5.65
N GLY A 49 -11.54 10.35 5.10
CA GLY A 49 -10.19 9.87 5.38
C GLY A 49 -9.11 10.89 5.00
N ASN A 50 -9.27 11.57 3.85
CA ASN A 50 -8.36 12.63 3.44
C ASN A 50 -8.41 13.85 4.38
N LYS A 51 -9.57 14.23 4.91
CA LYS A 51 -9.66 15.30 5.94
C LYS A 51 -8.88 14.92 7.19
N ASN A 52 -9.02 13.68 7.66
CA ASN A 52 -8.28 13.19 8.84
C ASN A 52 -6.76 13.12 8.60
N ARG A 53 -6.32 12.89 7.35
CA ARG A 53 -4.90 12.96 6.98
C ARG A 53 -4.33 14.38 7.11
N THR A 54 -5.15 15.42 6.88
CA THR A 54 -4.71 16.82 6.90
C THR A 54 -4.81 17.48 8.29
N GLN A 55 -5.57 16.91 9.22
CA GLN A 55 -5.89 17.51 10.52
C GLN A 55 -4.96 17.12 11.69
N HIS A 56 -3.92 16.30 11.48
CA HIS A 56 -3.04 15.92 12.59
C HIS A 56 -2.16 17.13 13.01
N PRO A 57 -1.96 17.38 14.32
CA PRO A 57 -1.27 18.58 14.79
C PRO A 57 0.24 18.40 14.68
N THR A 58 0.83 18.83 13.57
CA THR A 58 2.25 19.22 13.52
C THR A 58 2.41 20.43 12.62
N ASP A 59 2.82 21.55 13.23
CA ASP A 59 2.97 22.87 12.61
C ASP A 59 3.91 22.93 11.38
N ALA A 60 3.55 23.91 10.52
CA ALA A 60 4.31 24.59 9.45
C ALA A 60 4.54 23.87 8.10
N ASN A 61 4.27 22.57 7.93
CA ASN A 61 4.27 21.93 6.61
C ASN A 61 2.95 21.19 6.38
N ALA A 62 2.45 21.16 5.14
CA ALA A 62 1.26 20.38 4.81
C ALA A 62 1.56 18.88 5.04
N GLU A 63 1.03 18.28 6.11
CA GLU A 63 1.26 16.88 6.50
C GLU A 63 0.96 15.87 5.38
N SER A 64 0.09 16.25 4.43
CA SER A 64 -0.18 15.48 3.22
C SER A 64 1.08 15.22 2.38
N SER A 65 2.03 16.15 2.30
CA SER A 65 3.27 15.95 1.53
C SER A 65 4.25 14.98 2.19
N ARG A 66 4.06 14.67 3.48
CA ARG A 66 4.97 13.88 4.30
C ARG A 66 4.44 12.50 4.70
N SER A 67 3.22 12.19 4.29
CA SER A 67 2.56 10.93 4.61
C SER A 67 2.15 10.21 3.33
N HIS A 68 2.18 8.89 3.37
CA HIS A 68 1.63 8.04 2.31
C HIS A 68 0.18 7.68 2.66
N ALA A 69 -0.75 7.83 1.72
CA ALA A 69 -2.12 7.34 1.86
C ALA A 69 -2.30 6.08 1.01
N VAL A 70 -2.99 5.09 1.57
CA VAL A 70 -3.32 3.83 0.88
C VAL A 70 -4.81 3.63 1.04
N PHE A 71 -5.54 3.65 -0.07
CA PHE A 71 -6.98 3.42 -0.12
C PHE A 71 -7.25 2.11 -0.85
N GLN A 72 -7.95 1.19 -0.19
CA GLN A 72 -8.20 -0.15 -0.70
C GLN A 72 -9.70 -0.41 -0.84
N VAL A 73 -10.10 -0.88 -2.00
CA VAL A 73 -11.47 -1.30 -2.29
C VAL A 73 -11.45 -2.78 -2.66
N PHE A 74 -12.24 -3.56 -1.93
CA PHE A 74 -12.40 -5.00 -2.16
C PHE A 74 -13.75 -5.26 -2.80
N VAL A 75 -13.75 -5.99 -3.92
CA VAL A 75 -14.97 -6.36 -4.65
C VAL A 75 -15.06 -7.87 -4.71
N ASN A 76 -16.17 -8.41 -4.22
CA ASN A 76 -16.50 -9.83 -4.31
C ASN A 76 -17.69 -10.01 -5.23
N GLN A 77 -17.51 -10.74 -6.33
CA GLN A 77 -18.55 -11.03 -7.30
C GLN A 77 -18.92 -12.51 -7.21
N ARG A 78 -20.23 -12.78 -7.15
CA ARG A 78 -20.82 -14.11 -7.19
C ARG A 78 -21.81 -14.18 -8.34
N GLU A 79 -21.80 -15.29 -9.07
CA GLU A 79 -22.80 -15.53 -10.11
C GLU A 79 -24.15 -15.88 -9.49
N LYS A 80 -25.24 -15.31 -10.01
CA LYS A 80 -26.59 -15.51 -9.46
C LYS A 80 -27.22 -16.86 -9.86
N SER A 81 -26.72 -17.50 -10.92
CA SER A 81 -27.36 -18.68 -11.56
C SER A 81 -26.80 -20.04 -11.14
N ALA A 82 -25.77 -20.10 -10.30
CA ALA A 82 -25.10 -21.36 -10.03
C ALA A 82 -25.71 -22.12 -8.85
N ASN A 83 -26.69 -22.98 -9.15
CA ASN A 83 -27.21 -23.97 -8.20
C ASN A 83 -26.17 -25.07 -7.83
N VAL A 84 -24.98 -25.07 -8.46
CA VAL A 84 -23.98 -26.16 -8.30
C VAL A 84 -22.52 -25.66 -8.21
N SER A 85 -22.14 -24.48 -8.73
CA SER A 85 -20.76 -23.95 -8.63
C SER A 85 -20.72 -22.53 -8.06
N THR A 86 -20.47 -22.42 -6.75
CA THR A 86 -20.31 -21.13 -6.07
C THR A 86 -18.87 -20.62 -6.22
N GLU A 87 -18.48 -20.26 -7.44
CA GLU A 87 -17.25 -19.50 -7.65
C GLU A 87 -17.44 -18.04 -7.19
N VAL A 88 -16.53 -17.57 -6.36
CA VAL A 88 -16.43 -16.16 -5.95
C VAL A 88 -15.19 -15.58 -6.60
N LYS A 89 -15.40 -14.55 -7.42
CA LYS A 89 -14.31 -13.74 -7.97
C LYS A 89 -14.02 -12.62 -6.98
N MET A 90 -12.75 -12.45 -6.62
CA MET A 90 -12.32 -11.43 -5.68
C MET A 90 -11.37 -10.45 -6.38
N ALA A 91 -11.57 -9.16 -6.18
CA ALA A 91 -10.69 -8.11 -6.70
C ALA A 91 -10.31 -7.15 -5.59
N LYS A 92 -9.05 -6.70 -5.59
CA LYS A 92 -8.52 -5.66 -4.71
C LYS A 92 -8.03 -4.53 -5.59
N MET A 93 -8.69 -3.38 -5.53
CA MET A 93 -8.16 -2.12 -6.08
C MET A 93 -7.43 -1.38 -4.97
N CYS A 94 -6.22 -0.90 -5.27
CA CYS A 94 -5.39 -0.14 -4.34
C CYS A 94 -5.00 1.19 -5.00
N LEU A 95 -5.38 2.30 -4.39
CA LEU A 95 -4.95 3.64 -4.78
C LEU A 95 -3.96 4.14 -3.72
N VAL A 96 -2.75 4.49 -4.18
CA VAL A 96 -1.65 4.86 -3.31
C VAL A 96 -1.20 6.27 -3.67
N ASP A 97 -1.28 7.18 -2.71
CA ASP A 97 -0.72 8.51 -2.81
C ASP A 97 0.53 8.58 -1.93
N LEU A 98 1.69 8.76 -2.57
CA LEU A 98 2.98 8.72 -1.89
C LEU A 98 3.34 10.09 -1.33
N ALA A 99 4.14 10.10 -0.25
CA ALA A 99 4.81 11.31 0.20
C ALA A 99 5.72 11.87 -0.91
N GLY A 100 6.02 13.16 -0.82
CA GLY A 100 6.89 13.87 -1.75
C GLY A 100 8.24 13.18 -1.93
N SER A 101 8.65 13.01 -3.20
CA SER A 101 9.91 12.36 -3.59
C SER A 101 11.11 13.30 -3.52
N GLU A 102 10.87 14.59 -3.28
CA GLU A 102 11.92 15.58 -3.13
C GLU A 102 12.87 15.21 -2.01
N ARG A 103 14.16 15.41 -2.27
CA ARG A 103 15.15 15.22 -1.21
C ARG A 103 14.92 16.30 -0.17
N ALA A 104 15.01 15.92 1.10
CA ALA A 104 15.12 16.86 2.20
C ALA A 104 16.48 17.59 2.11
N ASN A 105 16.63 18.48 1.12
CA ASN A 105 17.79 19.32 0.98
C ASN A 105 17.81 20.30 2.16
N HIS A 106 18.88 20.22 2.97
CA HIS A 106 19.32 21.26 3.90
C HIS A 106 18.22 21.93 4.72
N THR A 107 17.38 21.16 5.41
CA THR A 107 16.65 21.77 6.53
C THR A 107 17.55 21.71 7.75
N THR A 108 17.79 22.86 8.38
CA THR A 108 18.39 23.04 9.71
C THR A 108 17.50 22.46 10.83
N ASN A 109 16.75 21.40 10.53
CA ASN A 109 15.86 20.72 11.43
C ASN A 109 16.72 19.88 12.38
N ARG A 110 16.77 20.27 13.65
CA ARG A 110 17.38 19.49 14.75
C ARG A 110 16.29 18.71 15.49
N GLY A 111 16.65 17.60 16.13
CA GLY A 111 15.75 16.83 17.00
C GLY A 111 14.71 15.99 16.24
N ASP A 112 13.46 16.01 16.70
CA ASP A 112 12.40 15.12 16.20
C ASP A 112 12.05 15.34 14.73
N ARG A 113 12.17 16.58 14.23
CA ARG A 113 11.96 16.90 12.80
C ARG A 113 12.98 16.25 11.88
N PHE A 114 14.22 16.07 12.35
CA PHE A 114 15.24 15.33 11.59
C PHE A 114 14.88 13.85 11.52
N ARG A 115 14.43 13.26 12.64
CA ARG A 115 14.00 11.85 12.69
C ARG A 115 12.78 11.59 11.82
N GLU A 116 11.80 12.51 11.82
CA GLU A 116 10.62 12.47 10.96
C GLU A 116 11.03 12.48 9.48
N GLY A 117 11.82 13.47 9.05
CA GLY A 117 12.32 13.55 7.68
C GLY A 117 13.12 12.32 7.26
N ALA A 118 13.96 11.79 8.16
CA ALA A 118 14.70 10.55 7.93
C ALA A 118 13.77 9.35 7.72
N ASN A 119 12.70 9.22 8.51
CA ASN A 119 11.75 8.12 8.38
C ASN A 119 10.83 8.25 7.16
N ILE A 120 10.48 9.46 6.74
CA ILE A 120 9.76 9.69 5.47
C ILE A 120 10.64 9.23 4.31
N ASN A 121 11.89 9.70 4.27
CA ASN A 121 12.85 9.30 3.25
C ASN A 121 13.18 7.81 3.30
N ARG A 122 13.15 7.19 4.48
CA ARG A 122 13.33 5.73 4.63
C ARG A 122 12.31 4.95 3.81
N SER A 123 11.04 5.32 3.87
CA SER A 123 9.98 4.60 3.14
C SER A 123 10.12 4.71 1.61
N LEU A 124 10.47 5.90 1.10
CA LEU A 124 10.70 6.13 -0.33
C LEU A 124 12.02 5.50 -0.82
N LEU A 125 13.06 5.54 0.00
CA LEU A 125 14.32 4.86 -0.28
C LEU A 125 14.12 3.33 -0.36
N ALA A 126 13.41 2.76 0.62
CA ALA A 126 13.04 1.35 0.61
C ALA A 126 12.24 0.98 -0.64
N LEU A 127 11.28 1.83 -1.03
CA LEU A 127 10.52 1.65 -2.27
C LEU A 127 11.43 1.64 -3.50
N GLY A 128 12.39 2.57 -3.56
CA GLY A 128 13.40 2.62 -4.61
C GLY A 128 14.26 1.37 -4.67
N ASN A 129 14.70 0.84 -3.53
CA ASN A 129 15.48 -0.39 -3.44
C ASN A 129 14.69 -1.61 -3.92
N VAL A 130 13.41 -1.71 -3.53
CA VAL A 130 12.51 -2.76 -4.02
C VAL A 130 12.34 -2.67 -5.54
N ILE A 131 12.09 -1.49 -6.08
CA ILE A 131 11.94 -1.31 -7.53
C ILE A 131 13.21 -1.67 -8.28
N ASN A 132 14.39 -1.24 -7.79
CA ASN A 132 15.66 -1.58 -8.41
C ASN A 132 15.90 -3.09 -8.41
N ALA A 133 15.63 -3.77 -7.30
CA ALA A 133 15.78 -5.21 -7.16
C ALA A 133 14.82 -5.99 -8.07
N LEU A 134 13.59 -5.50 -8.26
CA LEU A 134 12.59 -6.13 -9.14
C LEU A 134 12.80 -5.83 -10.62
N ALA A 135 13.35 -4.66 -10.96
CA ALA A 135 13.62 -4.26 -12.34
C ALA A 135 14.84 -4.98 -12.94
N ASP A 136 15.80 -5.38 -12.10
CA ASP A 136 16.95 -6.14 -12.54
C ASP A 136 16.61 -7.63 -12.69
N ASN A 137 16.37 -8.07 -13.93
CA ASN A 137 16.10 -9.48 -14.25
C ASN A 137 17.25 -10.44 -13.87
N LYS A 138 18.45 -9.94 -13.60
CA LYS A 138 19.59 -10.76 -13.14
C LYS A 138 19.66 -10.84 -11.62
N PHE A 139 18.90 -10.02 -10.90
CA PHE A 139 18.90 -10.03 -9.45
C PHE A 139 18.24 -11.31 -8.93
N LYS A 140 19.05 -12.16 -8.30
CA LYS A 140 18.61 -13.40 -7.65
C LYS A 140 18.54 -13.29 -6.11
N GLY A 141 18.71 -12.07 -5.59
CA GLY A 141 18.73 -11.81 -4.16
C GLY A 141 17.35 -11.68 -3.55
N HIS A 142 17.33 -11.49 -2.23
CA HIS A 142 16.11 -11.19 -1.47
C HIS A 142 15.61 -9.77 -1.78
N ILE A 143 14.32 -9.62 -2.13
CA ILE A 143 13.68 -8.31 -2.33
C ILE A 143 13.37 -7.67 -0.96
N PRO A 144 13.87 -6.46 -0.66
CA PRO A 144 13.84 -5.89 0.68
C PRO A 144 12.50 -5.22 1.06
N TYR A 145 11.38 -5.94 0.91
CA TYR A 145 10.06 -5.39 1.26
C TYR A 145 9.94 -4.98 2.73
N ARG A 146 10.74 -5.58 3.62
CA ARG A 146 10.67 -5.37 5.07
C ARG A 146 11.34 -4.08 5.56
N ASP A 147 12.07 -3.37 4.69
CA ASP A 147 12.85 -2.19 5.09
C ASP A 147 11.97 -0.99 5.50
N SER A 148 10.71 -0.96 5.04
CA SER A 148 9.70 0.00 5.47
C SER A 148 8.30 -0.63 5.59
N LYS A 149 7.43 -0.01 6.37
CA LYS A 149 6.02 -0.40 6.45
C LYS A 149 5.30 -0.21 5.11
N LEU A 150 5.64 0.82 4.35
CA LEU A 150 5.06 1.07 3.02
C LEU A 150 5.34 -0.09 2.06
N THR A 151 6.61 -0.49 1.92
CA THR A 151 7.00 -1.58 1.02
C THR A 151 6.41 -2.93 1.43
N ARG A 152 6.16 -3.15 2.73
CA ARG A 152 5.41 -4.32 3.19
C ARG A 152 3.95 -4.27 2.73
N LEU A 153 3.27 -3.13 2.85
CA LEU A 153 1.89 -2.97 2.39
C LEU A 153 1.74 -3.14 0.88
N LEU A 154 2.77 -2.73 0.12
CA LEU A 154 2.78 -2.78 -1.34
C LEU A 154 3.42 -4.04 -1.91
N LYS A 155 3.74 -5.03 -1.08
CA LYS A 155 4.40 -6.28 -1.49
C LYS A 155 3.64 -7.00 -2.62
N ASP A 156 2.31 -7.05 -2.53
CA ASP A 156 1.49 -7.67 -3.59
C ASP A 156 1.46 -6.82 -4.87
N SER A 157 1.57 -5.50 -4.72
CA SER A 157 1.48 -4.53 -5.81
C SER A 157 2.78 -4.42 -6.62
N LEU A 158 3.93 -4.69 -6.02
CA LEU A 158 5.22 -4.57 -6.70
C LEU A 158 5.75 -5.97 -6.97
N GLY A 159 5.71 -6.42 -8.24
CA GLY A 159 6.19 -7.75 -8.64
C GLY A 159 5.34 -8.95 -8.18
N GLY A 160 4.21 -8.71 -7.52
CA GLY A 160 3.26 -9.74 -7.10
C GLY A 160 2.09 -9.92 -8.08
N ASN A 161 0.99 -10.50 -7.58
CA ASN A 161 -0.26 -10.68 -8.31
C ASN A 161 -1.11 -9.40 -8.30
N CYS A 162 -0.66 -8.39 -9.04
CA CYS A 162 -1.35 -7.12 -9.16
C CYS A 162 -1.06 -6.49 -10.52
N GLN A 163 -2.10 -5.98 -11.18
CA GLN A 163 -1.92 -5.10 -12.33
C GLN A 163 -1.61 -3.69 -11.81
N THR A 164 -0.35 -3.32 -11.86
CA THR A 164 0.15 -2.09 -11.23
C THR A 164 0.41 -1.01 -12.25
N VAL A 165 -0.14 0.17 -11.98
CA VAL A 165 0.09 1.39 -12.77
C VAL A 165 0.78 2.40 -11.88
N MET A 166 1.91 2.94 -12.36
CA MET A 166 2.61 4.04 -11.71
C MET A 166 2.31 5.35 -12.46
N ILE A 167 1.89 6.38 -11.74
CA ILE A 167 1.74 7.74 -12.26
C ILE A 167 2.89 8.57 -11.72
N ALA A 168 3.79 9.00 -12.60
CA ALA A 168 4.92 9.86 -12.26
C ALA A 168 4.53 11.33 -12.47
N ALA A 169 4.18 12.03 -11.39
CA ALA A 169 3.86 13.46 -11.44
C ALA A 169 5.15 14.29 -11.45
N VAL A 170 5.31 15.18 -12.43
CA VAL A 170 6.51 16.01 -12.61
C VAL A 170 6.15 17.48 -12.82
N SER A 171 7.08 18.36 -12.45
CA SER A 171 6.95 19.80 -12.69
C SER A 171 7.65 20.19 -14.00
N PRO A 172 7.04 21.06 -14.84
CA PRO A 172 7.69 21.59 -16.04
C PRO A 172 8.69 22.72 -15.72
N SER A 173 8.78 23.16 -14.46
CA SER A 173 9.67 24.25 -14.06
C SER A 173 11.13 23.84 -14.09
N SER A 174 11.99 24.70 -14.62
CA SER A 174 13.46 24.52 -14.56
C SER A 174 14.00 24.46 -13.13
N ARG A 175 13.30 25.07 -12.16
CA ARG A 175 13.68 25.03 -10.73
C ARG A 175 13.57 23.62 -10.14
N SER A 176 12.71 22.77 -10.71
CA SER A 176 12.48 21.39 -10.28
C SER A 176 13.20 20.38 -11.15
N PHE A 177 14.17 20.81 -11.98
CA PHE A 177 14.82 19.95 -12.97
C PHE A 177 15.36 18.65 -12.36
N GLU A 178 16.08 18.75 -11.24
CA GLU A 178 16.69 17.59 -10.58
C GLU A 178 15.64 16.61 -10.05
N ASP A 179 14.57 17.10 -9.41
CA ASP A 179 13.49 16.24 -8.90
C ASP A 179 12.68 15.59 -10.03
N THR A 180 12.42 16.35 -11.11
CA THR A 180 11.78 15.84 -12.33
C THR A 180 12.63 14.75 -12.99
N TYR A 181 13.94 14.98 -13.14
CA TYR A 181 14.87 13.99 -13.69
C TYR A 181 14.89 12.71 -12.86
N ASN A 182 15.02 12.83 -11.54
CA ASN A 182 15.01 11.70 -10.62
C ASN A 182 13.70 10.92 -10.68
N THR A 183 12.56 11.60 -10.73
CA THR A 183 11.23 10.99 -10.85
C THR A 183 11.08 10.21 -12.15
N LEU A 184 11.52 10.76 -13.29
CA LEU A 184 11.47 10.08 -14.59
C LEU A 184 12.40 8.86 -14.63
N ARG A 185 13.61 8.96 -14.08
CA ARG A 185 14.53 7.81 -13.94
C ARG A 185 13.93 6.71 -13.08
N TYR A 186 13.23 7.08 -12.03
CA TYR A 186 12.55 6.14 -11.15
C TYR A 186 11.41 5.41 -11.87
N ALA A 187 10.57 6.15 -12.62
CA ALA A 187 9.50 5.60 -13.43
C ALA A 187 10.02 4.67 -14.55
N ASP A 188 11.11 5.05 -15.20
CA ASP A 188 11.78 4.22 -16.22
C ASP A 188 12.24 2.88 -15.65
N ARG A 189 12.82 2.86 -14.44
CA ARG A 189 13.14 1.60 -13.75
C ARG A 189 11.89 0.79 -13.42
N ALA A 190 10.86 1.42 -12.85
CA ALA A 190 9.62 0.75 -12.49
C ALA A 190 8.92 0.07 -13.67
N LYS A 191 9.03 0.63 -14.88
CA LYS A 191 8.52 0.03 -16.13
C LYS A 191 9.05 -1.39 -16.41
N HIS A 192 10.23 -1.73 -15.90
CA HIS A 192 10.85 -3.04 -16.14
C HIS A 192 10.39 -4.14 -15.17
N ILE A 193 9.60 -3.78 -14.14
CA ILE A 193 9.06 -4.74 -13.18
C ILE A 193 8.02 -5.61 -13.88
N ARG A 194 8.16 -6.94 -13.74
CA ARG A 194 7.19 -7.92 -14.26
C ARG A 194 6.24 -8.36 -13.14
N ALA A 195 4.94 -8.34 -13.42
CA ALA A 195 3.92 -8.85 -12.52
C ALA A 195 3.64 -10.35 -12.78
N ASP A 196 3.37 -11.12 -11.73
CA ASP A 196 2.94 -12.52 -11.80
C ASP A 196 1.41 -12.59 -11.60
N LEU A 197 0.67 -12.36 -12.69
CA LEU A 197 -0.78 -12.23 -12.66
C LEU A 197 -1.49 -13.59 -12.63
N LYS A 198 -2.35 -13.77 -11.63
CA LYS A 198 -3.20 -14.96 -11.44
C LYS A 198 -4.64 -14.52 -11.16
N LYS A 199 -5.61 -15.22 -11.76
CA LYS A 199 -7.03 -14.95 -11.50
C LYS A 199 -7.37 -15.29 -10.05
N ASN A 200 -7.96 -14.34 -9.35
CA ASN A 200 -8.40 -14.49 -7.96
C ASN A 200 -9.83 -15.08 -7.93
N VAL A 201 -9.93 -16.39 -8.11
CA VAL A 201 -11.20 -17.14 -8.07
C VAL A 201 -11.12 -18.16 -6.93
N MET A 202 -12.15 -18.18 -6.09
CA MET A 202 -12.29 -19.14 -5.00
C MET A 202 -13.58 -19.94 -5.17
N SER A 203 -13.51 -21.26 -4.99
CA SER A 203 -14.70 -22.09 -4.80
C SER A 203 -15.14 -22.03 -3.33
N VAL A 204 -16.44 -21.77 -3.07
CA VAL A 204 -16.98 -21.68 -1.70
C VAL A 204 -16.88 -23.02 -0.94
N ASP A 205 -16.94 -24.16 -1.63
CA ASP A 205 -16.74 -25.48 -1.00
C ASP A 205 -15.36 -25.61 -0.35
N LEU A 206 -14.36 -24.96 -0.94
CA LEU A 206 -12.99 -24.91 -0.44
C LEU A 206 -12.86 -24.06 0.84
N HIS A 207 -13.69 -23.02 1.00
CA HIS A 207 -13.60 -22.13 2.16
C HIS A 207 -14.13 -22.79 3.44
N ILE A 208 -15.28 -23.47 3.39
CA ILE A 208 -15.80 -24.19 4.58
C ILE A 208 -14.84 -25.32 4.98
N ALA A 209 -14.29 -26.05 4.01
CA ALA A 209 -13.32 -27.10 4.28
C ALA A 209 -12.03 -26.54 4.90
N ASN A 210 -11.47 -25.46 4.35
CA ASN A 210 -10.25 -24.85 4.88
C ASN A 210 -10.44 -24.14 6.22
N TYR A 211 -11.60 -23.48 6.45
CA TYR A 211 -11.91 -22.85 7.73
C TYR A 211 -12.14 -23.91 8.81
N LYS A 212 -12.86 -25.00 8.51
CA LYS A 212 -13.01 -26.14 9.43
C LYS A 212 -11.65 -26.77 9.74
N LYS A 213 -10.79 -26.92 8.74
CA LYS A 213 -9.43 -27.48 8.92
C LYS A 213 -8.56 -26.56 9.78
N TYR A 214 -8.64 -25.25 9.57
CA TYR A 214 -7.91 -24.24 10.35
C TYR A 214 -8.38 -24.18 11.81
N VAL A 215 -9.69 -24.26 12.06
CA VAL A 215 -10.26 -24.34 13.42
C VAL A 215 -9.83 -25.65 14.10
N GLN A 216 -9.86 -26.78 13.40
CA GLN A 216 -9.43 -28.08 13.93
C GLN A 216 -7.93 -28.16 14.21
N GLU A 217 -7.09 -27.43 13.47
CA GLU A 217 -5.65 -27.33 13.73
C GLU A 217 -5.38 -26.44 14.95
N LEU A 218 -6.13 -25.35 15.12
CA LEU A 218 -6.03 -24.47 16.30
C LEU A 218 -6.61 -25.10 17.58
N GLU A 219 -7.52 -26.06 17.48
CA GLU A 219 -8.05 -26.82 18.63
C GLU A 219 -7.11 -27.97 19.08
N LYS A 220 -6.08 -28.27 18.28
CA LYS A 220 -5.10 -29.32 18.56
C LYS A 220 -3.77 -28.78 19.13
N GLU A 221 -3.55 -27.48 19.06
CA GLU A 221 -2.48 -26.77 19.78
C GLU A 221 -2.96 -26.33 21.17
#